data_AF-A0A9E6K2U0-F1
#
_entry.id   AF-A0A9E6K2U0-F1
#
_cell.length_a   1.000
_cell.length_b   1.000
_cell.length_c   1.000
_cell.angle_alpha   90.00
_cell.angle_beta   90.00
_cell.angle_gamma   90.00
#
_symmetry.space_group_name_H-M   'P 1'
#
loop_
_entity.id
_entity.type
_entity.pdbx_description
1 polymer ?
#
loop_
_entity_poly.entity_id
_entity_poly.type
_entity_poly.pdbx_seq_one_letter_code
_entity_poly.pdbx_strand_id
1 'polypeptide(L)'
;MPYVITCGDEGVQINEGTRLAFAGSGFKLEGFSEAVSILKNLLGEDIRIVTHSECAWIKEQLELSNWEQVEASSQQYIEALADKENLLYSGIVPFADPKELIHGVKGHMVRPKGIHIANKLMFTLAGGEQTYNLGCYLLSADWVAGAKKQVVKTIMESQMAHYQALAKRDDLTIVFETEGPLGPEVAEANKKMLESIGIVETAK
;
A
#
# COMPACT_ATOMS: atom_id res chain seq x y z
N MET A 1 0.91 -13.56 -11.68
CA MET A 1 0.83 -12.11 -11.97
C MET A 1 1.89 -11.41 -11.12
N PRO A 2 2.49 -10.31 -11.59
CA PRO A 2 3.49 -9.59 -10.82
C PRO A 2 2.87 -8.97 -9.56
N TYR A 3 3.59 -8.98 -8.45
CA TYR A 3 3.24 -8.19 -7.27
C TYR A 3 3.77 -6.77 -7.42
N VAL A 4 2.95 -5.78 -7.05
CA VAL A 4 3.24 -4.37 -7.27
C VAL A 4 3.02 -3.60 -5.97
N ILE A 5 4.11 -3.14 -5.34
CA ILE A 5 4.06 -2.23 -4.20
C ILE A 5 3.64 -0.84 -4.68
N THR A 6 2.67 -0.23 -3.98
CA THR A 6 2.20 1.14 -4.23
C THR A 6 1.69 1.78 -2.94
N CYS A 7 1.38 3.08 -2.97
CA CYS A 7 0.58 3.73 -1.92
C CYS A 7 -0.77 3.05 -1.74
N GLY A 8 -1.30 3.04 -0.52
CA GLY A 8 -2.66 2.62 -0.16
C GLY A 8 -3.78 3.61 -0.47
N ASP A 9 -3.52 4.67 -1.26
CA ASP A 9 -4.55 5.61 -1.74
C ASP A 9 -5.66 4.87 -2.48
N GLU A 10 -6.91 5.23 -2.19
CA GLU A 10 -8.10 4.53 -2.68
C GLU A 10 -8.26 4.62 -4.19
N GLY A 11 -7.69 5.65 -4.82
CA GLY A 11 -7.78 5.88 -6.24
C GLY A 11 -6.81 5.05 -7.07
N VAL A 12 -5.81 4.41 -6.47
CA VAL A 12 -4.82 3.62 -7.21
C VAL A 12 -5.44 2.30 -7.64
N GLN A 13 -5.60 2.11 -8.94
CA GLN A 13 -6.00 0.82 -9.51
C GLN A 13 -4.85 0.22 -10.34
N ILE A 14 -4.45 -1.00 -9.99
CA ILE A 14 -3.51 -1.81 -10.77
C ILE A 14 -4.34 -2.79 -11.60
N ASN A 15 -4.39 -2.58 -12.91
CA ASN A 15 -5.14 -3.39 -13.86
C ASN A 15 -4.40 -4.68 -14.24
N GLU A 16 -3.06 -4.65 -14.23
CA GLU A 16 -2.20 -5.80 -14.47
C GLU A 16 -1.17 -5.93 -13.35
N GLY A 17 -1.34 -6.96 -12.53
CA GLY A 17 -0.58 -7.20 -11.31
C GLY A 17 -1.47 -7.32 -10.08
N THR A 18 -0.86 -7.62 -8.94
CA THR A 18 -1.52 -7.71 -7.64
C THR A 18 -0.93 -6.65 -6.72
N ARG A 19 -1.79 -5.74 -6.24
CA ARG A 19 -1.38 -4.59 -5.46
C ARG A 19 -0.99 -5.00 -4.03
N LEU A 20 0.19 -4.54 -3.60
CA LEU A 20 0.64 -4.54 -2.21
C LEU A 20 0.72 -3.08 -1.73
N ALA A 21 -0.11 -2.69 -0.78
CA ALA A 21 -0.25 -1.29 -0.39
C ALA A 21 0.53 -0.93 0.87
N PHE A 22 1.41 0.07 0.74
CA PHE A 22 2.09 0.73 1.85
C PHE A 22 2.03 2.23 1.65
N ALA A 23 1.76 3.04 2.67
CA ALA A 23 1.72 4.49 2.51
C ALA A 23 2.99 5.03 1.83
N GLY A 24 2.79 5.87 0.79
CA GLY A 24 3.88 6.38 -0.05
C GLY A 24 4.74 5.30 -0.71
N SER A 25 4.18 4.13 -0.98
CA SER A 25 4.91 2.95 -1.48
C SER A 25 6.07 2.53 -0.57
N GLY A 26 5.98 2.84 0.74
CA GLY A 26 7.02 2.54 1.73
C GLY A 26 8.08 3.63 1.92
N PHE A 27 8.01 4.76 1.19
CA PHE A 27 8.95 5.87 1.37
C PHE A 27 8.91 6.42 2.80
N LYS A 28 10.05 6.46 3.49
CA LYS A 28 10.15 6.91 4.90
C LYS A 28 9.21 6.18 5.87
N LEU A 29 8.70 5.00 5.51
CA LEU A 29 7.91 4.18 6.41
C LEU A 29 8.85 3.32 7.26
N GLU A 30 8.93 3.60 8.56
CA GLU A 30 9.85 2.91 9.47
C GLU A 30 9.55 1.41 9.52
N GLY A 31 10.56 0.57 9.27
CA GLY A 31 10.44 -0.89 9.24
C GLY A 31 10.05 -1.47 7.87
N PHE A 32 9.84 -0.64 6.84
CA PHE A 32 9.45 -1.12 5.51
C PHE A 32 10.38 -2.17 4.92
N SER A 33 11.71 -2.05 5.10
CA SER A 33 12.69 -3.04 4.62
C SER A 33 12.47 -4.45 5.21
N GLU A 34 12.05 -4.54 6.48
CA GLU A 34 11.71 -5.82 7.12
C GLU A 34 10.45 -6.42 6.49
N ALA A 35 9.42 -5.60 6.26
CA ALA A 35 8.21 -6.03 5.57
C ALA A 35 8.50 -6.53 4.15
N VAL A 36 9.32 -5.80 3.38
CA VAL A 36 9.74 -6.20 2.02
C VAL A 36 10.51 -7.52 2.05
N SER A 37 11.44 -7.70 2.98
CA SER A 37 12.19 -8.95 3.11
C SER A 37 11.27 -10.14 3.36
N ILE A 38 10.25 -9.99 4.22
CA ILE A 38 9.27 -11.05 4.49
C ILE A 38 8.39 -11.30 3.26
N LEU A 39 7.90 -10.24 2.61
CA LEU A 39 7.10 -10.36 1.39
C LEU A 39 7.85 -11.11 0.29
N LYS A 40 9.14 -10.85 0.11
CA LYS A 40 9.98 -11.57 -0.86
C LYS A 40 10.08 -13.07 -0.55
N ASN A 41 10.17 -13.43 0.71
CA ASN A 41 10.18 -14.84 1.11
C ASN A 41 8.83 -15.53 0.84
N LEU A 42 7.72 -14.80 0.95
CA LEU A 42 6.38 -15.33 0.74
C LEU A 42 5.97 -15.38 -0.73
N LEU A 43 6.35 -14.36 -1.51
CA LEU A 43 5.82 -14.08 -2.85
C LEU A 43 6.87 -14.20 -3.96
N GLY A 44 8.14 -14.40 -3.60
CA GLY A 44 9.28 -14.38 -4.51
C GLY A 44 9.93 -13.00 -4.62
N GLU A 45 11.12 -12.95 -5.20
CA GLU A 45 11.94 -11.72 -5.27
C GLU A 45 11.45 -10.73 -6.34
N ASP A 46 10.65 -11.19 -7.28
CA ASP A 46 10.22 -10.44 -8.46
C ASP A 46 9.04 -9.51 -8.13
N ILE A 47 9.28 -8.53 -7.26
CA ILE A 47 8.30 -7.55 -6.79
C ILE A 47 8.60 -6.19 -7.44
N ARG A 48 7.57 -5.57 -8.00
CA ARG A 48 7.62 -4.24 -8.60
C ARG A 48 7.24 -3.20 -7.58
N ILE A 49 7.64 -1.96 -7.81
CA ILE A 49 7.19 -0.82 -7.02
C ILE A 49 6.86 0.35 -7.93
N VAL A 50 5.72 0.98 -7.70
CA VAL A 50 5.29 2.18 -8.42
C VAL A 50 5.05 3.31 -7.43
N THR A 51 5.08 4.54 -7.92
CA THR A 51 4.44 5.67 -7.26
C THR A 51 3.15 6.04 -7.99
N HIS A 52 2.41 7.04 -7.49
CA HIS A 52 1.21 7.54 -8.13
C HIS A 52 1.12 9.06 -8.06
N SER A 53 0.36 9.64 -8.99
CA SER A 53 0.02 11.06 -8.97
C SER A 53 -0.75 11.43 -7.70
N GLU A 54 -0.50 12.64 -7.19
CA GLU A 54 -1.09 13.16 -5.94
C GLU A 54 -0.85 12.28 -4.70
N CYS A 55 0.37 11.75 -4.52
CA CYS A 55 0.73 11.00 -3.33
C CYS A 55 0.79 11.90 -2.07
N ALA A 56 -0.26 11.87 -1.26
CA ALA A 56 -0.38 12.69 -0.05
C ALA A 56 0.73 12.40 0.98
N TRP A 57 1.11 11.13 1.15
CA TRP A 57 2.18 10.74 2.07
C TRP A 57 3.51 11.40 1.72
N ILE A 58 3.94 11.34 0.45
CA ILE A 58 5.22 11.94 0.04
C ILE A 58 5.16 13.46 0.18
N LYS A 59 4.02 14.08 -0.14
CA LYS A 59 3.81 15.51 0.07
C LYS A 59 4.03 15.91 1.53
N GLU A 60 3.46 15.15 2.47
CA GLU A 60 3.62 15.37 3.91
C GLU A 60 5.06 15.16 4.37
N GLN A 61 5.65 14.01 4.03
CA GLN A 61 6.99 13.62 4.48
C GLN A 61 8.14 14.48 3.95
N LEU A 62 7.89 15.26 2.90
CA LEU A 62 8.84 16.19 2.29
C LEU A 62 8.39 17.65 2.41
N GLU A 63 7.26 17.93 3.07
CA GLU A 63 6.70 19.27 3.25
C GLU A 63 6.53 20.04 1.92
N LEU A 64 6.11 19.34 0.87
CA LEU A 64 6.03 19.90 -0.48
C LEU A 64 4.77 20.74 -0.70
N SER A 65 4.94 21.86 -1.38
CA SER A 65 3.89 22.88 -1.55
C SER A 65 2.88 22.54 -2.65
N ASN A 66 3.30 21.86 -3.71
CA ASN A 66 2.50 21.62 -4.91
C ASN A 66 2.71 20.22 -5.48
N TRP A 67 1.78 19.77 -6.33
CA TRP A 67 1.75 18.40 -6.83
C TRP A 67 2.83 18.10 -7.88
N GLU A 68 3.30 19.09 -8.64
CA GLU A 68 4.40 18.90 -9.60
C GLU A 68 5.70 18.51 -8.88
N GLN A 69 6.00 19.20 -7.77
CA GLN A 69 7.12 18.85 -6.90
C GLN A 69 6.96 17.45 -6.30
N VAL A 70 5.73 17.10 -5.88
CA VAL A 70 5.45 15.77 -5.33
C VAL A 70 5.69 14.69 -6.38
N GLU A 71 5.19 14.84 -7.60
CA GLU A 71 5.35 13.84 -8.67
C GLU A 71 6.82 13.66 -9.07
N ALA A 72 7.57 14.76 -9.20
CA ALA A 72 8.99 14.70 -9.51
C ALA A 72 9.77 14.01 -8.38
N SER A 73 9.54 14.42 -7.14
CA SER A 73 10.21 13.84 -5.97
C SER A 73 9.85 12.37 -5.78
N SER A 74 8.58 12.02 -5.97
CA SER A 74 8.10 10.66 -5.79
C SER A 74 8.78 9.68 -6.74
N GLN A 75 8.97 10.05 -8.02
CA GLN A 75 9.66 9.19 -8.96
C GLN A 75 11.10 8.92 -8.52
N GLN A 76 11.83 9.99 -8.18
CA GLN A 76 13.23 9.88 -7.75
C GLN A 76 13.39 9.05 -6.46
N TYR A 77 12.60 9.34 -5.43
CA TYR A 77 12.75 8.68 -4.13
C TYR A 77 12.26 7.22 -4.16
N ILE A 78 11.23 6.92 -4.95
CA ILE A 78 10.74 5.54 -5.08
C ILE A 78 11.68 4.70 -5.95
N GLU A 79 12.30 5.27 -6.99
CA GLU A 79 13.35 4.60 -7.74
C GLU A 79 14.56 4.27 -6.84
N ALA A 80 15.04 5.24 -6.07
CA ALA A 80 16.14 5.02 -5.12
C ALA A 80 15.77 3.99 -4.02
N LEU A 81 14.52 3.99 -3.55
CA LEU A 81 14.03 2.98 -2.62
C LEU A 81 13.98 1.59 -3.29
N ALA A 82 13.57 1.51 -4.55
CA ALA A 82 13.55 0.27 -5.31
C ALA A 82 14.96 -0.33 -5.40
N ASP A 83 15.96 0.48 -5.74
CA ASP A 83 17.36 0.04 -5.79
C ASP A 83 17.84 -0.48 -4.44
N LYS A 84 17.55 0.26 -3.36
CA LYS A 84 17.94 -0.12 -1.99
C LYS A 84 17.33 -1.46 -1.57
N GLU A 85 16.06 -1.67 -1.89
CA GLU A 85 15.33 -2.87 -1.48
C GLU A 85 15.38 -4.00 -2.53
N ASN A 86 16.14 -3.82 -3.63
CA ASN A 86 16.21 -4.73 -4.78
C ASN A 86 14.83 -5.06 -5.36
N LEU A 87 14.03 -4.03 -5.65
CA LEU A 87 12.71 -4.11 -6.28
C LEU A 87 12.79 -3.55 -7.71
N LEU A 88 11.81 -3.91 -8.55
CA LEU A 88 11.73 -3.37 -9.90
C LEU A 88 10.90 -2.09 -9.93
N TYR A 89 11.56 -0.93 -9.92
CA TYR A 89 10.87 0.35 -10.10
C TYR A 89 10.09 0.34 -11.41
N SER A 90 8.80 0.68 -11.33
CA SER A 90 7.86 0.56 -12.44
C SER A 90 7.24 1.88 -12.89
N GLY A 91 7.69 3.02 -12.36
CA GLY A 91 7.22 4.34 -12.80
C GLY A 91 6.10 4.94 -11.93
N ILE A 92 5.30 5.81 -12.54
CA ILE A 92 4.21 6.56 -11.88
C ILE A 92 2.85 6.23 -12.51
N VAL A 93 1.89 5.93 -11.65
CA VAL A 93 0.48 5.72 -11.98
C VAL A 93 -0.22 7.09 -12.12
N PRO A 94 -0.73 7.47 -13.32
CA PRO A 94 -1.25 8.82 -13.57
C PRO A 94 -2.77 8.93 -13.39
N PHE A 95 -3.29 10.17 -13.29
CA PHE A 95 -4.71 10.47 -13.54
C PHE A 95 -5.01 10.51 -15.04
N ALA A 96 -5.19 9.33 -15.64
CA ALA A 96 -5.52 9.16 -17.05
C ALA A 96 -6.17 7.78 -17.26
N ASP A 97 -6.43 7.42 -18.52
CA ASP A 97 -6.73 6.02 -18.87
C ASP A 97 -5.59 5.08 -18.41
N PRO A 98 -5.88 3.78 -18.16
CA PRO A 98 -4.89 2.82 -17.71
C PRO A 98 -3.63 2.85 -18.58
N LYS A 99 -2.49 3.20 -17.98
CA LYS A 99 -1.23 3.35 -18.69
C LYS A 99 -0.38 2.10 -18.46
N GLU A 100 0.17 1.56 -19.54
CA GLU A 100 1.24 0.58 -19.45
C GLU A 100 2.51 1.29 -18.99
N LEU A 101 3.04 0.80 -17.87
CA LEU A 101 4.31 1.23 -17.31
C LEU A 101 5.40 0.20 -17.67
N ILE A 102 6.54 0.27 -16.99
CA ILE A 102 7.62 -0.71 -17.22
C ILE A 102 7.37 -2.01 -16.42
N HIS A 103 8.08 -3.07 -16.79
CA HIS A 103 8.03 -4.39 -16.15
C HIS A 103 6.64 -5.04 -16.09
N GLY A 104 5.78 -4.76 -17.07
CA GLY A 104 4.47 -5.41 -17.22
C GLY A 104 3.43 -4.97 -16.19
N VAL A 105 3.57 -3.76 -15.65
CA VAL A 105 2.58 -3.14 -14.75
C VAL A 105 1.68 -2.21 -15.56
N LYS A 106 0.37 -2.29 -15.33
CA LYS A 106 -0.62 -1.36 -15.90
C LYS A 106 -1.51 -0.81 -14.80
N GLY A 107 -1.71 0.49 -14.76
CA GLY A 107 -2.54 1.12 -13.75
C GLY A 107 -2.89 2.58 -14.03
N HIS A 108 -3.79 3.11 -13.23
CA HIS A 108 -4.17 4.53 -13.22
C HIS A 108 -4.78 4.96 -11.88
N MET A 109 -4.93 6.27 -11.72
CA MET A 109 -5.73 6.89 -10.66
C MET A 109 -7.17 7.06 -11.14
N VAL A 110 -8.14 6.48 -10.41
CA VAL A 110 -9.56 6.53 -10.78
C VAL A 110 -10.42 7.46 -9.93
N ARG A 111 -9.92 7.94 -8.79
CA ARG A 111 -10.61 8.98 -8.03
C ARG A 111 -10.46 10.34 -8.74
N PRO A 112 -11.36 11.31 -8.51
CA PRO A 112 -11.12 12.68 -8.95
C PRO A 112 -9.90 13.31 -8.27
N LYS A 113 -9.21 14.20 -8.98
CA LYS A 113 -8.08 14.97 -8.43
C LYS A 113 -8.50 15.78 -7.20
N GLY A 114 -7.67 15.73 -6.15
CA GLY A 114 -7.87 16.47 -4.90
C GLY A 114 -9.08 16.05 -4.05
N ILE A 115 -9.79 14.97 -4.40
CA ILE A 115 -10.96 14.48 -3.67
C ILE A 115 -10.66 13.08 -3.15
N HIS A 116 -10.82 12.89 -1.84
CA HIS A 116 -10.76 11.58 -1.20
C HIS A 116 -12.15 11.12 -0.78
N ILE A 117 -12.49 9.85 -1.05
CA ILE A 117 -13.83 9.30 -0.80
C ILE A 117 -13.84 8.01 0.01
N ALA A 118 -12.65 7.52 0.40
CA ALA A 118 -12.54 6.32 1.22
C ALA A 118 -13.25 6.49 2.56
N ASN A 119 -13.97 5.45 2.96
CA ASN A 119 -14.64 5.36 4.26
C ASN A 119 -14.21 4.13 5.06
N LYS A 120 -13.23 3.39 4.55
CA LYS A 120 -12.71 2.15 5.12
C LYS A 120 -11.20 2.09 5.07
N LEU A 121 -10.64 1.32 6.01
CA LEU A 121 -9.29 0.79 5.96
C LEU A 121 -9.41 -0.70 5.66
N MET A 122 -8.92 -1.13 4.49
CA MET A 122 -8.93 -2.53 4.07
C MET A 122 -7.55 -3.14 4.25
N PHE A 123 -7.45 -4.23 5.01
CA PHE A 123 -6.20 -4.96 5.18
C PHE A 123 -6.20 -6.23 4.33
N THR A 124 -5.20 -6.40 3.47
CA THR A 124 -5.00 -7.64 2.72
C THR A 124 -4.17 -8.60 3.56
N LEU A 125 -4.64 -9.85 3.68
CA LEU A 125 -4.03 -10.84 4.59
C LEU A 125 -3.47 -12.07 3.88
N ALA A 126 -3.74 -12.24 2.59
CA ALA A 126 -3.53 -13.50 1.86
C ALA A 126 -2.87 -13.35 0.48
N GLY A 127 -2.15 -12.27 0.23
CA GLY A 127 -1.38 -12.04 -0.99
C GLY A 127 -1.84 -10.83 -1.79
N GLY A 128 -2.08 -9.70 -1.14
CA GLY A 128 -2.41 -8.42 -1.78
C GLY A 128 -3.89 -8.29 -2.20
N GLU A 129 -4.19 -7.21 -2.93
CA GLU A 129 -5.56 -6.86 -3.34
C GLU A 129 -6.14 -7.87 -4.32
N GLN A 130 -7.25 -8.51 -3.96
CA GLN A 130 -7.99 -9.40 -4.86
C GLN A 130 -9.12 -8.67 -5.58
N THR A 131 -9.83 -7.80 -4.85
CA THR A 131 -10.93 -7.01 -5.40
C THR A 131 -10.69 -5.52 -5.18
N TYR A 132 -10.50 -4.79 -6.27
CA TYR A 132 -10.39 -3.34 -6.23
C TYR A 132 -11.62 -2.68 -5.60
N ASN A 133 -11.39 -1.76 -4.66
CA ASN A 133 -12.46 -1.02 -3.99
C ASN A 133 -12.09 0.46 -3.76
N LEU A 134 -12.66 1.33 -4.59
CA LEU A 134 -12.50 2.79 -4.52
C LEU A 134 -12.91 3.41 -3.17
N GLY A 135 -13.71 2.72 -2.35
CA GLY A 135 -14.13 3.19 -1.03
C GLY A 135 -13.14 2.86 0.10
N CYS A 136 -11.96 2.29 -0.21
CA CYS A 136 -11.02 1.80 0.80
C CYS A 136 -9.64 2.38 0.60
N TYR A 137 -9.03 2.86 1.68
CA TYR A 137 -7.57 2.88 1.74
C TYR A 137 -7.08 1.45 1.99
N LEU A 138 -6.09 1.01 1.22
CA LEU A 138 -5.59 -0.35 1.28
C LEU A 138 -4.30 -0.41 2.11
N LEU A 139 -4.16 -1.42 2.97
CA LEU A 139 -2.98 -1.66 3.78
C LEU A 139 -2.59 -3.13 3.67
N SER A 140 -1.45 -3.43 3.05
CA SER A 140 -1.02 -4.83 2.93
C SER A 140 -0.40 -5.32 4.23
N ALA A 141 -1.06 -6.32 4.81
CA ALA A 141 -0.67 -6.97 6.05
C ALA A 141 -0.35 -8.46 5.83
N ASP A 142 -0.03 -8.85 4.60
CA ASP A 142 0.25 -10.23 4.20
C ASP A 142 1.54 -10.81 4.85
N TRP A 143 2.34 -9.95 5.50
CA TRP A 143 3.66 -10.24 6.05
C TRP A 143 3.70 -10.23 7.60
N VAL A 144 2.66 -9.72 8.26
CA VAL A 144 2.76 -9.28 9.65
C VAL A 144 3.04 -10.42 10.62
N ALA A 145 2.55 -11.64 10.35
CA ALA A 145 2.81 -12.81 11.18
C ALA A 145 4.30 -13.22 11.19
N GLY A 146 5.06 -12.84 10.16
CA GLY A 146 6.50 -13.11 10.05
C GLY A 146 7.38 -12.07 10.73
N ALA A 147 6.82 -10.97 11.22
CA ALA A 147 7.56 -9.85 11.78
C ALA A 147 7.42 -9.75 13.30
N LYS A 148 8.31 -8.95 13.92
CA LYS A 148 8.18 -8.64 15.34
C LYS A 148 6.95 -7.75 15.57
N LYS A 149 6.19 -8.04 16.62
CA LYS A 149 4.98 -7.28 17.03
C LYS A 149 5.19 -5.76 17.03
N GLN A 150 6.33 -5.28 17.53
CA GLN A 150 6.62 -3.85 17.59
C GLN A 150 6.77 -3.23 16.19
N VAL A 151 7.38 -3.94 15.24
CA VAL A 151 7.55 -3.48 13.85
C VAL A 151 6.19 -3.41 13.17
N VAL A 152 5.35 -4.45 13.33
CA VAL A 152 3.97 -4.46 12.83
C VAL A 152 3.20 -3.27 13.37
N LYS A 153 3.26 -3.05 14.69
CA LYS A 153 2.56 -1.95 15.34
C LYS A 153 3.00 -0.60 14.78
N THR A 154 4.30 -0.32 14.73
CA THR A 154 4.85 0.93 14.19
C THR A 154 4.37 1.19 12.76
N ILE A 155 4.47 0.20 11.88
CA ILE A 155 4.09 0.33 10.48
C ILE A 155 2.58 0.56 10.33
N MET A 156 1.75 -0.24 11.03
CA MET A 156 0.30 -0.17 10.87
C MET A 156 -0.27 1.12 11.45
N GLU A 157 0.16 1.50 12.66
CA GLU A 157 -0.31 2.74 13.31
C GLU A 157 0.05 3.98 12.49
N SER A 158 1.27 4.04 11.94
CA SER A 158 1.72 5.18 11.13
C SER A 158 0.87 5.36 9.86
N GLN A 159 0.56 4.26 9.16
CA GLN A 159 -0.26 4.29 7.96
C GLN A 159 -1.73 4.61 8.28
N MET A 160 -2.30 3.97 9.31
CA MET A 160 -3.67 4.25 9.76
C MET A 160 -3.83 5.72 10.15
N ALA A 161 -2.90 6.27 10.92
CA ALA A 161 -2.92 7.67 11.33
C ALA A 161 -2.91 8.62 10.13
N HIS A 162 -2.07 8.34 9.13
CA HIS A 162 -2.04 9.13 7.89
C HIS A 162 -3.38 9.08 7.15
N TYR A 163 -3.95 7.88 6.93
CA TYR A 163 -5.21 7.74 6.20
C TYR A 163 -6.42 8.30 6.94
N GLN A 164 -6.44 8.20 8.27
CA GLN A 164 -7.45 8.86 9.12
C GLN A 164 -7.36 10.39 9.03
N ALA A 165 -6.14 10.94 9.09
CA ALA A 165 -5.91 12.38 8.91
C ALA A 165 -6.34 12.85 7.50
N LEU A 166 -6.01 12.06 6.47
CA LEU A 166 -6.36 12.34 5.07
C LEU A 166 -7.87 12.34 4.84
N ALA A 167 -8.59 11.36 5.41
CA ALA A 167 -10.06 11.31 5.39
C ALA A 167 -10.71 12.33 6.33
N LYS A 168 -9.94 12.98 7.22
CA LYS A 168 -10.43 13.86 8.29
C LYS A 168 -11.43 13.13 9.21
N ARG A 169 -11.16 11.85 9.48
CA ARG A 169 -12.02 10.94 10.24
C ARG A 169 -11.17 9.89 10.96
N ASP A 170 -11.45 9.68 12.24
CA ASP A 170 -10.82 8.65 13.07
C ASP A 170 -11.59 7.32 13.07
N ASP A 171 -12.85 7.33 12.63
CA ASP A 171 -13.81 6.22 12.68
C ASP A 171 -13.90 5.41 11.37
N LEU A 172 -12.83 5.37 10.57
CA LEU A 172 -12.81 4.57 9.35
C LEU A 172 -13.06 3.09 9.67
N THR A 173 -14.02 2.49 8.98
CA THR A 173 -14.39 1.08 9.19
C THR A 173 -13.23 0.18 8.77
N ILE A 174 -12.81 -0.72 9.67
CA ILE A 174 -11.75 -1.70 9.38
C ILE A 174 -12.39 -2.94 8.76
N VAL A 175 -11.86 -3.38 7.61
CA VAL A 175 -12.28 -4.59 6.90
C VAL A 175 -11.07 -5.44 6.54
N PHE A 176 -11.22 -6.77 6.57
CA PHE A 176 -10.15 -7.70 6.20
C PHE A 176 -10.48 -8.42 4.89
N GLU A 177 -9.54 -8.39 3.95
CA GLU A 177 -9.56 -9.23 2.75
C GLU A 177 -8.71 -10.47 3.01
N THR A 178 -9.40 -11.60 3.28
CA THR A 178 -8.79 -12.87 3.69
C THR A 178 -8.57 -13.84 2.55
N GLU A 179 -9.10 -13.55 1.37
CA GLU A 179 -8.89 -14.37 0.17
C GLU A 179 -7.61 -13.98 -0.54
N GLY A 180 -6.92 -14.96 -1.14
CA GLY A 180 -5.72 -14.72 -1.92
C GLY A 180 -4.81 -15.95 -2.04
N PRO A 181 -3.74 -15.85 -2.85
CA PRO A 181 -2.88 -16.97 -3.22
C PRO A 181 -2.03 -17.57 -2.08
N LEU A 182 -1.82 -16.84 -0.98
CA LEU A 182 -1.11 -17.37 0.19
C LEU A 182 -1.96 -18.34 1.03
N GLY A 183 -3.28 -18.37 0.79
CA GLY A 183 -4.19 -19.30 1.43
C GLY A 183 -4.66 -18.90 2.84
N PRO A 184 -5.67 -19.61 3.37
CA PRO A 184 -6.38 -19.23 4.60
C PRO A 184 -5.54 -19.37 5.86
N GLU A 185 -4.54 -20.25 5.89
CA GLU A 185 -3.67 -20.42 7.06
C GLU A 185 -2.79 -19.18 7.30
N VAL A 186 -2.24 -18.61 6.22
CA VAL A 186 -1.48 -17.36 6.28
C VAL A 186 -2.39 -16.19 6.63
N ALA A 187 -3.59 -16.12 6.03
CA ALA A 187 -4.59 -15.11 6.33
C ALA A 187 -4.94 -15.08 7.83
N GLU A 188 -5.18 -16.25 8.42
CA GLU A 188 -5.53 -16.38 9.83
C GLU A 188 -4.36 -16.03 10.76
N ALA A 189 -3.12 -16.38 10.39
CA ALA A 189 -1.94 -16.00 11.15
C ALA A 189 -1.73 -14.47 11.16
N ASN A 190 -1.89 -13.84 9.99
CA ASN A 190 -1.79 -12.39 9.83
C ASN A 190 -2.90 -11.67 10.61
N LYS A 191 -4.14 -12.17 10.51
CA LYS A 191 -5.28 -11.68 11.28
C LYS A 191 -5.00 -11.69 12.78
N LYS A 192 -4.56 -12.82 13.34
CA LYS A 192 -4.22 -12.93 14.77
C LYS A 192 -3.14 -11.95 15.21
N MET A 193 -2.14 -11.70 14.37
CA MET A 193 -1.11 -10.71 14.67
C MET A 193 -1.70 -9.29 14.74
N LEU A 194 -2.54 -8.90 13.78
CA LEU A 194 -3.24 -7.61 13.78
C LEU A 194 -4.14 -7.46 15.02
N GLU A 195 -4.92 -8.48 15.34
CA GLU A 195 -5.78 -8.49 16.53
C GLU A 195 -4.95 -8.34 17.81
N SER A 196 -3.76 -8.94 17.88
CA SER A 196 -2.86 -8.84 19.03
C SER A 196 -2.32 -7.42 19.28
N ILE A 197 -2.33 -6.55 18.27
CA ILE A 197 -1.96 -5.13 18.36
C ILE A 197 -3.18 -4.21 18.42
N GLY A 198 -4.40 -4.76 18.48
CA GLY A 198 -5.64 -4.00 18.64
C GLY A 198 -6.33 -3.62 17.32
N ILE A 199 -5.86 -4.11 16.18
CA ILE A 199 -6.51 -3.89 14.88
C ILE A 199 -7.50 -5.04 14.66
N VAL A 200 -8.79 -4.73 14.79
CA VAL A 200 -9.88 -5.70 14.69
C VAL A 200 -10.89 -5.24 13.63
N GLU A 201 -11.50 -6.19 12.94
CA GLU A 201 -12.57 -5.90 11.98
C GLU A 201 -13.74 -5.20 12.68
N THR A 202 -14.25 -4.14 12.07
CA THR A 202 -15.42 -3.42 12.61
C THR A 202 -16.69 -4.20 12.27
N ALA A 203 -17.58 -4.37 13.25
CA ALA A 203 -18.87 -5.01 13.01
C ALA A 203 -19.67 -4.23 11.93
N LYS A 204 -20.25 -4.97 10.98
CA LYS A 204 -21.11 -4.42 9.91
C LYS A 204 -22.43 -3.89 10.44
#